data_AF-A0A9K3PAY3-F1
#
_entry.id   AF-A0A9K3PAY3-F1
#
_cell.length_a   1.000
_cell.length_b   1.000
_cell.length_c   1.000
_cell.angle_alpha   90.00
_cell.angle_beta   90.00
_cell.angle_gamma   90.00
#
_symmetry.space_group_name_H-M   'P 1'
#
loop_
_entity.id
_entity.type
_entity.pdbx_description
1 polymer ?
#
loop_
_entity_poly.entity_id
_entity_poly.type
_entity_poly.pdbx_seq_one_letter_code
_entity_poly.pdbx_strand_id
1 'polypeptide(L)'
;MTENETPIDEGQGGVRLAKESAIKIYGSIKHKPGSADATAKDLVRYFNLQTVPNAVELLQQSGHSILCHGQGVELYKDPGTTTVKEVKYAPDEAVKDALVSAASAMSSTELVFNFLGGDDLILGQVLDACNTLTVDLDIPTKCQLKFNSLCHQSIPAGTCTLTVVTIGTGEKGNDDNDDTAAGGIKQALAQGEVYLRDGIYYTVVESDINPAIA
;
A
#
# COMPACT_ATOMS: atom_id res chain seq x y z
N MET A 1 8.94 -0.21 54.51
CA MET A 1 9.43 -0.78 53.24
C MET A 1 8.25 -0.72 52.28
N THR A 2 8.21 0.29 51.42
CA THR A 2 7.20 0.43 50.36
C THR A 2 7.97 0.37 49.06
N GLU A 3 7.70 -0.66 48.27
CA GLU A 3 8.33 -0.93 47.00
C GLU A 3 7.99 0.22 46.04
N ASN A 4 9.01 0.96 45.61
CA ASN A 4 8.92 1.89 44.50
C ASN A 4 8.92 1.06 43.22
N GLU A 5 7.74 0.64 42.76
CA GLU A 5 7.57 0.17 41.40
C GLU A 5 7.72 1.37 40.47
N THR A 6 8.90 1.53 39.85
CA THR A 6 9.06 2.41 38.70
C THR A 6 8.10 1.94 37.60
N PRO A 7 7.28 2.84 37.00
CA PRO A 7 6.45 2.47 35.87
C PRO A 7 7.33 1.85 34.79
N ILE A 8 6.95 0.68 34.28
CA ILE A 8 7.62 0.08 33.13
C ILE A 8 7.49 1.09 31.99
N ASP A 9 8.63 1.64 31.55
CA ASP A 9 8.69 2.54 30.41
C ASP A 9 8.34 1.72 29.15
N GLU A 10 7.08 1.82 28.70
CA GLU A 10 6.63 1.26 27.42
C GLU A 10 7.48 1.75 26.23
N GLY A 11 8.31 2.78 26.43
CA GLY A 11 9.20 3.38 25.45
C GLY A 11 10.56 2.71 25.27
N GLN A 12 10.93 1.68 26.03
CA GLN A 12 12.21 0.96 25.81
C GLN A 12 12.01 -0.36 25.06
N GLY A 13 12.56 -0.46 23.84
CA GLY A 13 12.70 -1.70 23.07
C GLY A 13 11.79 -1.83 21.84
N GLY A 14 11.59 -3.07 21.38
CA GLY A 14 10.92 -3.41 20.12
C GLY A 14 9.43 -3.01 20.03
N VAL A 15 8.77 -2.72 21.15
CA VAL A 15 7.33 -2.40 21.20
C VAL A 15 7.05 -0.98 20.68
N ARG A 16 7.84 0.01 21.08
CA ARG A 16 7.72 1.37 20.55
C ARG A 16 8.09 1.44 19.07
N LEU A 17 9.11 0.67 18.67
CA LEU A 17 9.50 0.51 17.27
C LEU A 17 8.36 -0.01 16.39
N ALA A 18 7.57 -0.97 16.88
CA ALA A 18 6.41 -1.47 16.14
C ALA A 18 5.24 -0.47 16.12
N LYS A 19 5.01 0.28 17.20
CA LYS A 19 3.92 1.28 17.28
C LYS A 19 4.20 2.52 16.42
N GLU A 20 5.45 2.95 16.29
CA GLU A 20 5.80 4.25 15.66
C GLU A 20 6.31 4.12 14.22
N SER A 21 6.26 2.95 13.59
CA SER A 21 6.81 2.74 12.24
C SER A 21 5.73 2.52 11.17
N ALA A 22 5.98 2.99 9.96
CA ALA A 22 5.25 2.55 8.77
C ALA A 22 5.86 1.24 8.27
N ILE A 23 5.06 0.17 8.16
CA ILE A 23 5.55 -1.14 7.73
C ILE A 23 5.08 -1.41 6.31
N LYS A 24 6.03 -1.54 5.39
CA LYS A 24 5.80 -1.85 3.98
C LYS A 24 6.19 -3.29 3.68
N ILE A 25 5.30 -4.04 3.05
CA ILE A 25 5.61 -5.31 2.40
C ILE A 25 5.40 -5.11 0.91
N TYR A 26 6.41 -5.40 0.10
CA TYR A 26 6.31 -5.28 -1.35
C TYR A 26 6.55 -6.64 -2.02
N GLY A 27 6.04 -6.77 -3.25
CA GLY A 27 6.14 -8.02 -3.99
C GLY A 27 5.77 -7.87 -5.46
N SER A 28 5.61 -9.01 -6.10
CA SER A 28 5.22 -9.08 -7.51
C SER A 28 4.05 -10.03 -7.71
N ILE A 29 3.34 -9.84 -8.82
CA ILE A 29 2.17 -10.65 -9.18
C ILE A 29 2.49 -11.33 -10.51
N LYS A 30 2.44 -12.66 -10.53
CA LYS A 30 2.58 -13.43 -11.77
C LYS A 30 1.21 -13.61 -12.38
N HIS A 31 0.98 -12.99 -13.54
CA HIS A 31 -0.29 -13.11 -14.25
C HIS A 31 -0.24 -14.22 -15.31
N LYS A 32 -1.24 -15.11 -15.29
CA LYS A 32 -1.55 -16.11 -16.32
C LYS A 32 -3.00 -15.94 -16.74
N PRO A 33 -3.42 -16.42 -17.93
CA PRO A 33 -4.81 -16.34 -18.35
C PRO A 33 -5.75 -16.92 -17.27
N GLY A 34 -6.65 -16.09 -16.74
CA GLY A 34 -7.64 -16.46 -15.72
C GLY A 34 -7.08 -16.75 -14.32
N SER A 35 -5.81 -16.45 -14.04
CA SER A 35 -5.24 -16.64 -12.70
C SER A 35 -4.05 -15.73 -12.42
N ALA A 36 -3.98 -15.22 -11.20
CA ALA A 36 -2.86 -14.42 -10.72
C ALA A 36 -2.30 -15.03 -9.44
N ASP A 37 -1.00 -14.86 -9.23
CA ASP A 37 -0.26 -15.38 -8.07
C ASP A 37 0.66 -14.29 -7.52
N ALA A 38 0.16 -13.57 -6.52
CA ALA A 38 0.88 -12.54 -5.78
C ALA A 38 1.84 -13.18 -4.76
N THR A 39 3.10 -12.74 -4.75
CA THR A 39 4.11 -13.21 -3.81
C THR A 39 4.82 -12.03 -3.15
N ALA A 40 4.81 -11.99 -1.82
CA ALA A 40 5.60 -11.03 -1.05
C ALA A 40 7.10 -11.31 -1.20
N LYS A 41 7.89 -10.26 -1.37
CA LYS A 41 9.34 -10.35 -1.56
C LYS A 41 10.12 -9.93 -0.31
N ASP A 42 9.74 -8.82 0.30
CA ASP A 42 10.47 -8.27 1.44
C ASP A 42 9.57 -7.40 2.33
N LEU A 43 10.09 -7.10 3.53
CA LEU A 43 9.47 -6.22 4.52
C LEU A 43 10.45 -5.11 4.88
N VAL A 44 10.02 -3.87 4.72
CA VAL A 44 10.79 -2.67 5.06
C VAL A 44 10.01 -1.85 6.08
N ARG A 45 10.73 -1.27 7.04
CA ARG A 45 10.17 -0.38 8.05
C ARG A 45 10.66 1.04 7.78
N TYR A 46 9.76 2.00 7.90
CA TYR A 46 10.02 3.43 7.77
C TYR A 46 9.64 4.13 9.07
N PHE A 47 10.23 5.27 9.38
CA PHE A 47 9.81 6.03 10.56
C PHE A 47 8.41 6.63 10.39
N ASN A 48 8.05 7.12 9.19
CA ASN A 48 6.71 7.68 9.00
C ASN A 48 6.23 7.67 7.54
N LEU A 49 4.95 8.00 7.36
CA LEU A 49 4.38 8.39 6.07
C LEU A 49 4.79 9.83 5.73
N GLN A 50 5.13 10.06 4.46
CA GLN A 50 5.36 11.39 3.92
C GLN A 50 4.16 11.84 3.11
N THR A 51 3.69 13.07 3.33
CA THR A 51 2.63 13.66 2.51
C THR A 51 3.20 14.12 1.18
N VAL A 52 2.51 13.85 0.09
CA VAL A 52 2.91 14.21 -1.27
C VAL A 52 1.98 15.30 -1.82
N PRO A 53 2.32 16.60 -1.65
CA PRO A 53 1.57 17.66 -2.31
C PRO A 53 1.70 17.51 -3.83
N ASN A 54 0.62 17.79 -4.56
CA ASN A 54 0.59 17.76 -6.03
C ASN A 54 0.99 16.40 -6.65
N ALA A 55 0.72 15.29 -5.95
CA ALA A 55 1.10 13.94 -6.39
C ALA A 55 0.66 13.63 -7.83
N VAL A 56 -0.56 14.03 -8.21
CA VAL A 56 -1.10 13.79 -9.55
C VAL A 56 -0.27 14.49 -10.63
N GLU A 57 0.11 15.74 -10.40
CA GLU A 57 0.92 16.53 -11.33
C GLU A 57 2.33 15.95 -11.45
N LEU A 58 2.93 15.54 -10.33
CA LEU A 58 4.25 14.92 -10.29
C LEU A 58 4.27 13.56 -11.00
N LEU A 59 3.24 12.73 -10.82
CA LEU A 59 3.10 11.47 -11.53
C LEU A 59 2.99 11.70 -13.04
N GLN A 60 2.15 12.65 -13.46
CA GLN A 60 1.97 12.98 -14.88
C GLN A 60 3.25 13.50 -15.53
N GLN A 61 4.07 14.29 -14.81
CA GLN A 61 5.37 14.73 -15.29
C GLN A 61 6.33 13.57 -15.57
N SER A 62 6.26 12.50 -14.77
CA SER A 62 7.00 11.25 -14.98
C SER A 62 6.33 10.30 -15.98
N GLY A 63 5.24 10.72 -16.62
CA GLY A 63 4.44 9.91 -17.55
C GLY A 63 3.61 8.81 -16.86
N HIS A 64 3.48 8.85 -15.54
CA HIS A 64 2.68 7.91 -14.76
C HIS A 64 1.26 8.44 -14.58
N SER A 65 0.31 7.55 -14.34
CA SER A 65 -1.07 7.97 -14.04
C SER A 65 -1.78 6.98 -13.12
N ILE A 66 -2.69 7.49 -12.29
CA ILE A 66 -3.55 6.66 -11.45
C ILE A 66 -4.65 6.07 -12.35
N LEU A 67 -4.70 4.74 -12.40
CA LEU A 67 -5.69 3.99 -13.18
C LEU A 67 -7.04 3.92 -12.46
N CYS A 68 -6.99 3.61 -11.16
CA CYS A 68 -8.16 3.53 -10.31
C CYS A 68 -7.77 3.69 -8.83
N HIS A 69 -8.77 4.01 -8.03
CA HIS A 69 -8.66 4.10 -6.58
C HIS A 69 -9.94 3.54 -5.96
N GLY A 70 -9.79 2.87 -4.82
CA GLY A 70 -10.94 2.38 -4.05
C GLY A 70 -10.68 2.37 -2.56
N GLN A 71 -11.77 2.35 -1.80
CA GLN A 71 -11.76 2.30 -0.35
C GLN A 71 -12.58 1.11 0.15
N GLY A 72 -12.07 0.46 1.19
CA GLY A 72 -12.70 -0.68 1.81
C GLY A 72 -12.69 -0.57 3.32
N VAL A 73 -13.77 -1.06 3.91
CA VAL A 73 -13.96 -1.14 5.36
C VAL A 73 -14.29 -2.59 5.70
N GLU A 74 -13.58 -3.12 6.68
CA GLU A 74 -13.84 -4.45 7.21
C GLU A 74 -15.17 -4.46 7.96
N LEU A 75 -16.03 -5.41 7.58
CA LEU A 75 -17.30 -5.62 8.26
C LEU A 75 -17.31 -7.03 8.85
N TYR A 76 -17.35 -7.08 10.17
CA TYR A 76 -17.70 -8.28 10.91
C TYR A 76 -19.16 -8.19 11.33
N LYS A 77 -20.03 -9.00 10.72
CA LYS A 77 -21.42 -9.11 11.16
C LYS A 77 -21.60 -10.38 11.99
N ASP A 78 -21.89 -10.21 13.27
CA ASP A 78 -22.25 -11.34 14.13
C ASP A 78 -23.51 -12.01 13.57
N PRO A 79 -23.47 -13.31 13.27
CA PRO A 79 -24.63 -14.03 12.70
C PRO A 79 -25.87 -13.99 13.60
N GLY A 80 -25.74 -13.66 14.89
CA GLY A 80 -26.88 -13.61 15.82
C GLY A 80 -27.61 -14.95 15.87
N THR A 81 -28.87 -15.00 15.41
CA THR A 81 -29.67 -16.24 15.32
C THR A 81 -29.59 -16.94 13.96
N THR A 82 -28.89 -16.38 12.98
CA THR A 82 -28.70 -16.98 11.66
C THR A 82 -27.43 -17.85 11.64
N THR A 83 -27.25 -18.69 10.62
CA THR A 83 -26.05 -19.55 10.49
C THR A 83 -24.99 -18.98 9.56
N VAL A 84 -25.24 -17.84 8.92
CA VAL A 84 -24.36 -17.28 7.89
C VAL A 84 -23.52 -16.17 8.49
N LYS A 85 -22.22 -16.44 8.63
CA LYS A 85 -21.21 -15.45 9.01
C LYS A 85 -20.82 -14.66 7.75
N GLU A 86 -21.10 -13.35 7.75
CA GLU A 86 -20.64 -12.45 6.68
C GLU A 86 -19.39 -11.71 7.17
N VAL A 87 -18.25 -12.01 6.54
CA VAL A 87 -16.99 -11.30 6.77
C VAL A 87 -16.61 -10.63 5.46
N LYS A 88 -16.47 -9.30 5.50
CA LYS A 88 -15.96 -8.51 4.39
C LYS A 88 -14.59 -7.98 4.75
N TYR A 89 -13.58 -8.33 3.97
CA TYR A 89 -12.22 -7.85 4.21
C TYR A 89 -11.99 -6.50 3.55
N ALA A 90 -11.31 -5.59 4.25
CA ALA A 90 -11.08 -4.25 3.74
C ALA A 90 -10.34 -4.22 2.38
N PRO A 91 -9.29 -5.03 2.12
CA PRO A 91 -8.64 -5.06 0.81
C PRO A 91 -9.57 -5.48 -0.33
N ASP A 92 -10.44 -6.46 -0.11
CA ASP A 92 -11.40 -6.95 -1.12
C ASP A 92 -12.48 -5.91 -1.43
N GLU A 93 -13.01 -5.23 -0.40
CA GLU A 93 -13.97 -4.15 -0.61
C GLU A 93 -13.31 -2.95 -1.32
N ALA A 94 -12.03 -2.65 -1.03
CA ALA A 94 -11.29 -1.61 -1.75
C ALA A 94 -11.09 -1.96 -3.23
N VAL A 95 -10.87 -3.24 -3.56
CA VAL A 95 -10.83 -3.72 -4.95
C VAL A 95 -12.18 -3.53 -5.63
N LYS A 96 -13.28 -3.95 -4.98
CA LYS A 96 -14.64 -3.79 -5.53
C LYS A 96 -14.96 -2.34 -5.83
N ASP A 97 -14.63 -1.43 -4.91
CA ASP A 97 -14.83 0.01 -5.09
C ASP A 97 -13.94 0.56 -6.23
N ALA A 98 -12.68 0.15 -6.31
CA ALA A 98 -11.77 0.56 -7.36
C ALA A 98 -12.24 0.13 -8.76
N LEU A 99 -12.82 -1.06 -8.88
CA LEU A 99 -13.34 -1.58 -10.15
C LEU A 99 -14.53 -0.76 -10.70
N VAL A 100 -15.29 -0.06 -9.84
CA VAL A 100 -16.41 0.80 -10.28
C VAL A 100 -15.91 1.98 -11.13
N SER A 101 -14.71 2.49 -10.83
CA SER A 101 -14.13 3.66 -11.48
C SER A 101 -12.96 3.34 -12.40
N ALA A 102 -12.66 2.05 -12.62
CA ALA A 102 -11.44 1.65 -13.28
C ALA A 102 -11.39 2.03 -14.76
N ALA A 103 -10.31 2.73 -15.13
CA ALA A 103 -9.94 2.87 -16.53
C ALA A 103 -9.36 1.55 -17.07
N SER A 104 -9.37 1.39 -18.40
CA SER A 104 -8.85 0.17 -19.04
C SER A 104 -7.33 0.02 -18.82
N ALA A 105 -6.92 -1.16 -18.33
CA ALA A 105 -5.51 -1.49 -18.13
C ALA A 105 -4.80 -2.04 -19.39
N MET A 106 -5.51 -2.20 -20.51
CA MET A 106 -5.09 -3.00 -21.68
C MET A 106 -3.80 -2.53 -22.37
N SER A 107 -3.47 -1.24 -22.27
CA SER A 107 -2.24 -0.67 -22.84
C SER A 107 -1.08 -0.58 -21.85
N SER A 108 -1.26 -0.99 -20.61
CA SER A 108 -0.26 -0.82 -19.55
C SER A 108 0.87 -1.85 -19.66
N THR A 109 2.12 -1.38 -19.63
CA THR A 109 3.31 -2.25 -19.60
C THR A 109 3.72 -2.64 -18.19
N GLU A 110 3.46 -1.76 -17.22
CA GLU A 110 3.74 -2.00 -15.81
C GLU A 110 2.69 -1.30 -14.94
N LEU A 111 2.23 -1.99 -13.89
CA LEU A 111 1.28 -1.50 -12.90
C LEU A 111 1.78 -1.77 -11.48
N VAL A 112 1.48 -0.82 -10.59
CA VAL A 112 1.80 -0.91 -9.17
C VAL A 112 0.52 -0.77 -8.36
N PHE A 113 0.22 -1.77 -7.52
CA PHE A 113 -0.94 -1.77 -6.63
C PHE A 113 -0.52 -1.32 -5.25
N ASN A 114 -0.99 -0.16 -4.80
CA ASN A 114 -0.61 0.42 -3.51
C ASN A 114 -1.78 0.29 -2.54
N PHE A 115 -1.64 -0.60 -1.57
CA PHE A 115 -2.58 -0.78 -0.46
C PHE A 115 -2.07 -0.01 0.77
N LEU A 116 -2.93 0.82 1.35
CA LEU A 116 -2.68 1.54 2.60
C LEU A 116 -3.78 1.21 3.61
N GLY A 117 -3.40 0.72 4.79
CA GLY A 117 -4.34 0.37 5.86
C GLY A 117 -3.82 0.67 7.26
N GLY A 118 -4.65 0.40 8.26
CA GLY A 118 -4.24 0.42 9.66
C GLY A 118 -3.27 -0.72 10.00
N ASP A 119 -2.78 -0.73 11.24
CA ASP A 119 -1.83 -1.76 11.73
C ASP A 119 -2.40 -3.20 11.70
N ASP A 120 -3.71 -3.33 11.54
CA ASP A 120 -4.44 -4.59 11.39
C ASP A 120 -4.57 -5.06 9.93
N LEU A 121 -3.93 -4.38 8.97
CA LEU A 121 -3.90 -4.81 7.58
C LEU A 121 -3.20 -6.17 7.42
N ILE A 122 -3.97 -7.20 7.07
CA ILE A 122 -3.47 -8.57 6.94
C ILE A 122 -2.95 -8.82 5.52
N LEU A 123 -1.66 -9.16 5.41
CA LEU A 123 -0.99 -9.43 4.13
C LEU A 123 -1.73 -10.48 3.28
N GLY A 124 -2.23 -11.56 3.89
CA GLY A 124 -2.95 -12.61 3.16
C GLY A 124 -4.14 -12.06 2.38
N GLN A 125 -4.91 -11.16 2.98
CA GLN A 125 -6.05 -10.48 2.33
C GLN A 125 -5.57 -9.57 1.20
N VAL A 126 -4.43 -8.91 1.35
CA VAL A 126 -3.85 -8.07 0.28
C VAL A 126 -3.38 -8.92 -0.91
N LEU A 127 -2.78 -10.09 -0.67
CA LEU A 127 -2.38 -11.02 -1.74
C LEU A 127 -3.60 -11.55 -2.51
N ASP A 128 -4.66 -11.92 -1.81
CA ASP A 128 -5.92 -12.37 -2.41
C ASP A 128 -6.59 -11.24 -3.22
N ALA A 129 -6.60 -10.01 -2.67
CA ALA A 129 -7.10 -8.82 -3.36
C ALA A 129 -6.27 -8.50 -4.62
N CYS A 130 -4.94 -8.62 -4.57
CA CYS A 130 -4.07 -8.48 -5.75
C CYS A 130 -4.42 -9.46 -6.85
N ASN A 131 -4.69 -10.73 -6.49
CA ASN A 131 -5.04 -11.77 -7.44
C ASN A 131 -6.39 -11.47 -8.10
N THR A 132 -7.40 -11.12 -7.29
CA THR A 132 -8.75 -10.75 -7.74
C THR A 132 -8.70 -9.55 -8.68
N LEU A 133 -8.05 -8.45 -8.26
CA LEU A 133 -7.92 -7.24 -9.06
C LEU A 133 -7.24 -7.47 -10.40
N THR A 134 -6.21 -8.33 -10.43
CA THR A 134 -5.47 -8.63 -11.66
C THR A 134 -6.35 -9.30 -12.72
N VAL A 135 -7.20 -10.23 -12.28
CA VAL A 135 -8.13 -10.94 -13.16
C VAL A 135 -9.28 -10.03 -13.57
N ASP A 136 -9.88 -9.30 -12.62
CA ASP A 136 -11.08 -8.48 -12.87
C ASP A 136 -10.81 -7.24 -13.73
N LEU A 137 -9.58 -6.71 -13.72
CA LEU A 137 -9.16 -5.61 -14.62
C LEU A 137 -8.76 -6.08 -16.03
N ASP A 138 -8.86 -7.38 -16.33
CA ASP A 138 -8.44 -7.98 -17.60
C ASP A 138 -7.02 -7.55 -18.02
N ILE A 139 -6.10 -7.50 -17.05
CA ILE A 139 -4.75 -6.98 -17.29
C ILE A 139 -4.01 -7.87 -18.31
N PRO A 140 -3.26 -7.32 -19.28
CA PRO A 140 -2.47 -8.15 -20.18
C PRO A 140 -1.45 -9.02 -19.42
N THR A 141 -1.34 -10.31 -19.76
CA THR A 141 -0.39 -11.24 -19.10
C THR A 141 1.09 -10.86 -19.27
N LYS A 142 1.39 -9.99 -20.25
CA LYS A 142 2.72 -9.41 -20.47
C LYS A 142 3.02 -8.20 -19.57
N CYS A 143 2.02 -7.67 -18.87
CA CYS A 143 2.18 -6.53 -17.97
C CYS A 143 3.01 -6.93 -16.75
N GLN A 144 3.97 -6.10 -16.36
CA GLN A 144 4.70 -6.30 -15.11
C GLN A 144 3.85 -5.77 -13.94
N LEU A 145 3.60 -6.62 -12.95
CA LEU A 145 2.74 -6.29 -11.83
C LEU A 145 3.53 -6.34 -10.52
N LYS A 146 3.43 -5.24 -9.77
CA LYS A 146 4.00 -5.08 -8.43
C LYS A 146 2.90 -4.68 -7.48
N PHE A 147 3.10 -4.98 -6.20
CA PHE A 147 2.24 -4.45 -5.15
C PHE A 147 3.07 -3.96 -3.97
N ASN A 148 2.51 -2.98 -3.27
CA ASN A 148 2.96 -2.49 -1.99
C ASN A 148 1.80 -2.58 -1.00
N SER A 149 2.03 -3.18 0.15
CA SER A 149 1.12 -3.22 1.30
C SER A 149 1.75 -2.40 2.41
N LEU A 150 1.18 -1.23 2.72
CA LEU A 150 1.68 -0.31 3.72
C LEU A 150 0.68 -0.21 4.87
N CYS A 151 1.12 -0.46 6.10
CA CYS A 151 0.34 -0.18 7.29
C CYS A 151 1.01 0.86 8.18
N HIS A 152 0.17 1.65 8.84
CA HIS A 152 0.61 2.67 9.79
C HIS A 152 -0.51 3.01 10.79
N GLN A 153 -0.15 3.23 12.06
CA GLN A 153 -1.07 3.52 13.15
C GLN A 153 -1.97 4.75 12.95
N SER A 154 -1.55 5.71 12.10
CA SER A 154 -2.36 6.90 11.80
C SER A 154 -3.57 6.58 10.92
N ILE A 155 -3.61 5.39 10.33
CA ILE A 155 -4.70 4.93 9.48
C ILE A 155 -5.70 4.15 10.35
N PRO A 156 -7.00 4.50 10.31
CA PRO A 156 -8.03 3.78 11.07
C PRO A 156 -7.99 2.27 10.85
N ALA A 157 -8.03 1.54 11.97
CA ALA A 157 -8.17 0.09 11.97
C ALA A 157 -9.43 -0.35 11.20
N GLY A 158 -9.37 -1.52 10.58
CA GLY A 158 -10.43 -2.09 9.77
C GLY A 158 -10.65 -1.33 8.46
N THR A 159 -9.71 -0.48 8.02
CA THR A 159 -9.84 0.24 6.75
C THR A 159 -8.64 -0.01 5.84
N CYS A 160 -8.89 -0.02 4.55
CA CYS A 160 -7.88 -0.18 3.51
C CYS A 160 -8.23 0.70 2.32
N THR A 161 -7.23 1.34 1.73
CA THR A 161 -7.35 2.07 0.47
C THR A 161 -6.44 1.41 -0.56
N LEU A 162 -6.90 1.34 -1.80
CA LEU A 162 -6.15 0.85 -2.96
C LEU A 162 -5.92 2.00 -3.93
N THR A 163 -4.68 2.18 -4.40
CA THR A 163 -4.34 3.08 -5.50
C THR A 163 -3.55 2.30 -6.55
N VAL A 164 -4.08 2.20 -7.77
CA VAL A 164 -3.41 1.50 -8.88
C VAL A 164 -2.76 2.53 -9.78
N VAL A 165 -1.45 2.38 -10.02
CA VAL A 165 -0.65 3.31 -10.82
C VAL A 165 -0.12 2.61 -12.06
N THR A 166 -0.31 3.26 -13.20
CA THR A 166 0.33 2.90 -14.47
C THR A 166 1.69 3.57 -14.55
N ILE A 167 2.72 2.77 -14.83
CA ILE A 167 4.08 3.27 -15.03
C ILE A 167 4.28 3.51 -16.51
N GLY A 168 4.23 4.78 -16.91
CA GLY A 168 4.58 5.17 -18.27
C GLY A 168 6.05 4.97 -18.59
N THR A 169 6.35 4.89 -19.89
CA THR A 169 7.72 4.81 -20.41
C THR A 169 8.44 6.17 -20.41
N GLY A 170 8.01 7.10 -19.54
CA GLY A 170 8.68 8.39 -19.37
C GLY A 170 10.16 8.16 -19.07
N GLU A 171 11.00 9.11 -19.47
CA GLU A 171 12.42 9.09 -19.12
C GLU A 171 12.50 8.85 -17.61
N LYS A 172 13.10 7.73 -17.20
CA LYS A 172 13.45 7.51 -15.80
C LYS A 172 14.18 8.78 -15.38
N GLY A 173 13.53 9.59 -14.54
CA GLY A 173 14.10 10.86 -14.12
C GLY A 173 15.54 10.60 -13.69
N ASN A 174 16.46 11.40 -14.24
CA ASN A 174 17.86 11.31 -13.89
C ASN A 174 18.00 11.14 -12.38
N ASP A 175 18.87 10.22 -11.96
CA ASP A 175 19.40 10.08 -10.60
C ASP A 175 20.14 11.38 -10.22
N ASP A 176 19.41 12.49 -10.09
CA ASP A 176 19.87 13.57 -9.24
C ASP A 176 19.76 13.01 -7.82
N ASN A 177 20.88 12.49 -7.32
CA ASN A 177 21.14 12.15 -5.92
C ASN A 177 20.96 13.41 -5.06
N ASP A 178 19.72 13.88 -4.97
CA ASP A 178 19.29 14.92 -4.06
C ASP A 178 18.80 14.19 -2.80
N ASP A 179 19.68 14.06 -1.81
CA ASP A 179 19.40 13.44 -0.49
C ASP A 179 18.36 14.22 0.33
N THR A 180 17.59 15.12 -0.29
CA THR A 180 16.49 15.84 0.33
C THR A 180 15.22 15.00 0.36
N ALA A 181 14.30 15.34 1.28
CA ALA A 181 12.97 14.74 1.31
C ALA A 181 12.22 14.89 -0.03
N ALA A 182 12.46 15.99 -0.77
CA ALA A 182 11.85 16.21 -2.08
C ALA A 182 12.42 15.25 -3.15
N GLY A 183 13.72 14.95 -3.11
CA GLY A 183 14.34 13.93 -3.96
C GLY A 183 13.79 12.54 -3.68
N GLY A 184 13.70 12.16 -2.40
CA GLY A 184 13.12 10.88 -1.99
C GLY A 184 11.66 10.68 -2.42
N ILE A 185 10.82 11.73 -2.33
CA ILE A 185 9.44 11.67 -2.82
C ILE A 185 9.40 11.45 -4.33
N LYS A 186 10.22 12.16 -5.12
CA LYS A 186 10.28 11.97 -6.57
C LYS A 186 10.69 10.55 -6.94
N GLN A 187 11.67 9.99 -6.23
CA GLN A 187 12.12 8.61 -6.43
C GLN A 187 10.98 7.61 -6.14
N ALA A 188 10.25 7.77 -5.03
CA ALA A 188 9.12 6.91 -4.71
C ALA A 188 8.01 7.00 -5.78
N LEU A 189 7.66 8.22 -6.21
CA LEU A 189 6.68 8.41 -7.28
C LEU A 189 7.13 7.83 -8.62
N ALA A 190 8.42 7.89 -8.96
CA ALA A 190 8.98 7.27 -10.16
C ALA A 190 8.88 5.73 -10.13
N GLN A 191 8.74 5.14 -8.95
CA GLN A 191 8.46 3.72 -8.75
C GLN A 191 6.96 3.42 -8.69
N GLY A 192 6.09 4.42 -8.86
CA GLY A 192 4.64 4.30 -8.72
C GLY A 192 4.15 4.19 -7.29
N GLU A 193 4.99 4.51 -6.30
CA GLU A 193 4.64 4.40 -4.88
C GLU A 193 3.91 5.65 -4.39
N VAL A 194 2.58 5.55 -4.40
CA VAL A 194 1.68 6.59 -3.91
C VAL A 194 0.41 5.97 -3.35
N TYR A 195 -0.06 6.52 -2.24
CA TYR A 195 -1.27 6.05 -1.55
C TYR A 195 -2.23 7.22 -1.41
N LEU A 196 -3.48 7.07 -1.86
CA LEU A 196 -4.51 8.08 -1.70
C LEU A 196 -5.44 7.71 -0.54
N ARG A 197 -5.63 8.63 0.41
CA ARG A 197 -6.64 8.50 1.46
C ARG A 197 -7.20 9.87 1.84
N ASP A 198 -8.53 9.98 1.93
CA ASP A 198 -9.22 11.20 2.38
C ASP A 198 -8.80 12.47 1.61
N GLY A 199 -8.49 12.33 0.32
CA GLY A 199 -8.01 13.42 -0.54
C GLY A 199 -6.54 13.79 -0.35
N ILE A 200 -5.81 13.09 0.52
CA ILE A 200 -4.39 13.31 0.80
C ILE A 200 -3.58 12.16 0.21
N TYR A 201 -2.47 12.51 -0.45
CA TYR A 201 -1.54 11.54 -1.00
C TYR A 201 -0.37 11.32 -0.05
N TYR A 202 0.02 10.07 0.10
CA TYR A 202 1.12 9.63 0.94
C TYR A 202 2.13 8.82 0.14
N THR A 203 3.36 8.74 0.66
CA THR A 203 4.41 7.83 0.21
C THR A 203 5.35 7.53 1.37
N VAL A 204 6.36 6.69 1.14
CA VAL A 204 7.50 6.48 2.05
C VAL A 204 8.79 6.73 1.28
N VAL A 205 9.83 7.21 1.97
CA VAL A 205 11.10 7.58 1.32
C VAL A 205 12.24 6.72 1.87
N GLU A 206 13.18 6.30 1.01
CA GLU A 206 14.27 5.39 1.40
C GLU A 206 15.19 5.97 2.47
N SER A 207 15.38 7.30 2.48
CA SER A 207 16.16 7.99 3.52
C SER A 207 15.53 7.92 4.92
N ASP A 208 14.25 7.54 5.01
CA ASP A 208 13.49 7.38 6.25
C ASP A 208 13.32 5.90 6.65
N ILE A 209 14.09 4.99 6.04
CA ILE A 209 14.12 3.59 6.46
C ILE A 209 14.60 3.53 7.92
N ASN A 210 13.82 2.84 8.74
CA ASN A 210 14.18 2.54 10.11
C ASN A 210 14.89 1.18 10.15
N PRO A 211 16.23 1.15 10.28
CA PRO A 211 17.01 -0.09 10.19
C PRO A 211 16.92 -0.95 11.46
N ALA A 212 16.11 -0.55 12.45
CA ALA A 212 16.06 -1.11 13.81
C ALA A 212 16.55 -2.56 13.88
N ILE A 213 17.79 -2.68 14.38
CA ILE A 213 18.46 -3.93 14.71
C ILE A 213 17.68 -4.52 15.90
N ALA A 214 17.06 -5.68 15.67
CA ALA A 214 16.46 -6.49 16.73
C ALA A 214 17.55 -7.17 17.58
#